data_AF-A0A7Y2U900-F1
#
_entry.id   AF-A0A7Y2U900-F1
#
_cell.length_a   1.000
_cell.length_b   1.000
_cell.length_c   1.000
_cell.angle_alpha   90.00
_cell.angle_beta   90.00
_cell.angle_gamma   90.00
#
_symmetry.space_group_name_H-M   'P 1'
#
loop_
_entity.id
_entity.type
_entity.pdbx_description
1 polymer ?
#
loop_
_entity_poly.entity_id
_entity_poly.type
_entity_poly.pdbx_seq_one_letter_code
_entity_poly.pdbx_strand_id
1 'polypeptide(L)'
;MLALEKLQQVYHLVSTVTGTLREEIDHLDAMRACFPGGSITGAPKKRAMEIIKELEPVPRGLYTGAVGYIGFNGESQFNIPIRTLVRENDQLHYHVGAGIVADSDPGEEYEETLHKAKGIRLAIERFRAK
;
A
#
# COMPACT_ATOMS: atom_id res chain seq x y z
N MET A 1 -5.98 9.84 17.87
CA MET A 1 -7.40 9.72 17.48
C MET A 1 -7.49 8.53 16.54
N LEU A 2 -7.84 7.35 17.06
CA LEU A 2 -7.93 6.10 16.30
C LEU A 2 -9.41 5.81 16.01
N ALA A 3 -9.76 5.52 14.76
CA ALA A 3 -11.09 5.12 14.34
C ALA A 3 -11.06 3.70 13.77
N LEU A 4 -12.09 2.89 14.05
CA LEU A 4 -12.25 1.58 13.44
C LEU A 4 -13.08 1.72 12.15
N GLU A 5 -12.47 1.39 11.02
CA GLU A 5 -13.15 1.34 9.72
C GLU A 5 -13.44 -0.09 9.31
N LYS A 6 -14.68 -0.37 8.92
CA LYS A 6 -15.11 -1.67 8.41
C LYS A 6 -15.05 -1.69 6.89
N LEU A 7 -14.24 -2.59 6.33
CA LEU A 7 -14.22 -2.91 4.90
C LEU A 7 -14.91 -4.26 4.64
N GLN A 8 -15.05 -4.63 3.37
CA GLN A 8 -15.76 -5.84 2.97
C GLN A 8 -15.13 -7.13 3.54
N GLN A 9 -13.80 -7.19 3.65
CA GLN A 9 -13.09 -8.39 4.12
C GLN A 9 -12.34 -8.19 5.44
N VAL A 10 -12.07 -6.96 5.87
CA VAL A 10 -11.20 -6.65 7.02
C VAL A 10 -11.67 -5.39 7.75
N TYR A 11 -11.19 -5.20 8.99
CA TYR A 11 -11.30 -3.95 9.71
C TYR A 11 -9.94 -3.26 9.76
N HIS A 12 -9.90 -1.93 9.66
CA HIS A 12 -8.68 -1.14 9.78
C HIS A 12 -8.78 -0.15 10.95
N LEU A 13 -7.69 0.02 11.69
CA LEU A 13 -7.52 1.19 12.55
C LEU A 13 -6.96 2.33 11.72
N VAL A 14 -7.70 3.44 11.65
CA VAL A 14 -7.39 4.59 10.83
C VAL A 14 -7.16 5.81 11.71
N SER A 15 -6.23 6.67 11.28
CA SER A 15 -5.99 7.98 11.88
C SER A 15 -5.78 8.98 10.76
N THR A 16 -6.30 10.19 10.95
CA THR A 16 -6.15 11.29 9.99
C THR A 16 -5.14 12.29 10.51
N VAL A 17 -4.15 12.61 9.69
CA VAL A 17 -3.17 13.67 9.94
C VAL A 17 -3.36 14.73 8.86
N THR A 18 -3.56 15.99 9.27
CA THR A 18 -3.74 17.13 8.38
C THR A 18 -2.78 18.27 8.73
N GLY A 19 -2.53 19.15 7.77
CA GLY A 19 -1.72 20.35 7.95
C GLY A 19 -1.88 21.28 6.74
N THR A 20 -1.37 22.50 6.89
CA THR A 20 -1.33 23.49 5.81
C THR A 20 0.06 23.48 5.19
N LEU A 21 0.14 23.42 3.85
CA LEU A 21 1.42 23.55 3.14
C LEU A 21 2.04 24.91 3.41
N ARG A 22 3.37 24.96 3.47
CA ARG A 22 4.09 26.24 3.52
C ARG A 22 4.00 26.93 2.16
N GLU A 23 4.14 28.25 2.14
CA GLU A 23 3.95 29.06 0.93
C GLU A 23 4.88 28.66 -0.22
N GLU A 24 6.07 28.16 0.09
CA GLU A 24 7.09 27.74 -0.88
C GLU A 24 6.99 26.27 -1.32
N ILE A 25 6.02 25.52 -0.80
CA ILE A 25 5.87 24.08 -1.03
C ILE A 25 4.59 23.82 -1.83
N ASP A 26 4.73 23.17 -2.98
CA ASP A 26 3.58 22.73 -3.76
C ASP A 26 3.13 21.29 -3.40
N HIS A 27 2.01 20.87 -3.98
CA HIS A 27 1.45 19.54 -3.77
C HIS A 27 2.33 18.38 -4.29
N LEU A 28 3.24 18.64 -5.24
CA LEU A 28 4.18 17.65 -5.76
C LEU A 28 5.37 17.48 -4.81
N ASP A 29 5.87 18.57 -4.24
CA ASP A 29 6.87 18.56 -3.16
C ASP A 29 6.33 17.82 -1.94
N ALA A 30 5.08 18.09 -1.55
CA ALA A 30 4.40 17.37 -0.48
C ALA A 30 4.29 15.86 -0.76
N MET A 31 3.89 15.48 -1.98
CA MET A 31 3.85 14.09 -2.42
C MET A 31 5.24 13.45 -2.31
N ARG A 32 6.28 14.12 -2.83
CA ARG A 32 7.67 13.63 -2.82
C ARG A 32 8.19 13.42 -1.39
N ALA A 33 7.88 14.32 -0.47
CA ALA A 33 8.29 14.21 0.93
C ALA A 33 7.59 13.05 1.66
N CYS A 34 6.32 12.79 1.35
CA CYS A 34 5.53 11.73 1.96
C CYS A 34 5.81 10.35 1.35
N PHE A 35 6.22 10.29 0.09
CA PHE A 35 6.42 9.05 -0.66
C PHE A 35 7.71 8.29 -0.25
N PRO A 36 7.71 6.96 -0.23
CA PRO A 36 6.55 6.07 -0.26
C PRO A 36 5.84 6.03 1.10
N GLY A 37 4.61 5.50 1.13
CA GLY A 37 3.77 5.47 2.33
C GLY A 37 4.45 4.77 3.52
N GLY A 38 4.26 5.31 4.74
CA GLY A 38 4.84 4.72 5.95
C GLY A 38 4.30 3.33 6.27
N SER A 39 3.01 3.09 6.02
CA SER A 39 2.32 1.83 6.30
C SER A 39 2.76 0.64 5.43
N ILE A 40 3.50 0.88 4.34
CA ILE A 40 3.97 -0.15 3.41
C ILE A 40 5.49 -0.33 3.42
N THR A 41 6.19 0.53 4.17
CA THR A 41 7.64 0.48 4.36
C THR A 41 7.96 0.04 5.78
N GLY A 42 7.85 0.96 6.74
CA GLY A 42 8.18 0.77 8.14
C GLY A 42 8.81 2.02 8.76
N ALA A 43 9.32 1.88 9.98
CA ALA A 43 9.95 2.96 10.73
C ALA A 43 11.25 2.46 11.39
N PRO A 44 12.39 3.16 11.23
CA PRO A 44 12.64 4.32 10.37
C PRO A 44 12.54 4.00 8.85
N LYS A 45 11.85 4.85 8.08
CA LYS A 45 11.47 4.58 6.66
C LYS A 45 12.63 4.13 5.79
N LYS A 46 13.76 4.86 5.83
CA LYS A 46 14.94 4.54 5.00
C LYS A 46 15.49 3.15 5.30
N ARG A 47 15.69 2.82 6.59
CA ARG A 47 16.24 1.51 6.99
C ARG A 47 15.26 0.38 6.66
N ALA A 48 13.95 0.59 6.86
CA ALA A 48 12.94 -0.39 6.49
C ALA A 48 12.99 -0.70 4.97
N MET A 49 13.13 0.32 4.12
CA MET A 49 13.26 0.13 2.67
C MET A 49 14.55 -0.61 2.27
N GLU A 50 15.66 -0.40 2.98
CA GLU A 50 16.89 -1.15 2.75
C GLU A 50 16.71 -2.64 3.07
N ILE A 51 16.09 -2.97 4.21
CA ILE A 51 15.77 -4.35 4.60
C ILE A 51 14.82 -5.00 3.59
N ILE A 52 13.76 -4.31 3.19
CA ILE A 52 12.83 -4.80 2.16
C ILE A 52 13.60 -5.14 0.88
N LYS A 53 14.53 -4.27 0.45
CA LYS A 53 15.35 -4.50 -0.74
C LYS A 53 16.33 -5.68 -0.58
N GLU A 54 16.84 -5.91 0.63
CA GLU A 54 17.72 -7.04 0.95
C GLU A 54 16.94 -8.39 0.91
N LEU A 55 15.67 -8.38 1.30
CA LEU A 55 14.86 -9.60 1.47
C LEU A 55 13.98 -9.96 0.26
N GLU A 56 13.44 -8.97 -0.45
CA GLU A 56 12.54 -9.22 -1.57
C GLU A 56 13.31 -9.58 -2.85
N PRO A 57 12.96 -10.69 -3.52
CA PRO A 57 13.72 -11.18 -4.67
C PRO A 57 13.48 -10.36 -5.96
N VAL A 58 12.46 -9.50 -5.97
CA VAL A 58 12.03 -8.74 -7.14
C VAL A 58 11.65 -7.31 -6.75
N PRO A 59 11.78 -6.33 -7.66
CA PRO A 59 11.23 -5.00 -7.44
C PRO A 59 9.71 -5.04 -7.28
N ARG A 60 9.15 -4.22 -6.39
CA ARG A 60 7.70 -4.14 -6.16
C ARG A 60 6.89 -3.57 -7.34
N GLY A 61 7.55 -2.88 -8.28
CA GLY A 61 6.87 -2.26 -9.42
C GLY A 61 5.77 -1.29 -8.98
N LEU A 62 4.55 -1.50 -9.47
CA LEU A 62 3.40 -0.68 -9.06
C LEU A 62 3.04 -0.88 -7.58
N TYR A 63 3.24 -2.08 -7.02
CA TYR A 63 2.81 -2.40 -5.66
C TYR A 63 3.42 -1.44 -4.64
N THR A 64 2.59 -0.87 -3.77
CA THR A 64 2.99 0.10 -2.74
C THR A 64 3.52 1.45 -3.26
N GLY A 65 3.35 1.73 -4.56
CA GLY A 65 3.61 3.02 -5.18
C GLY A 65 2.52 4.07 -4.89
N ALA A 66 2.17 4.86 -5.90
CA ALA A 66 1.10 5.86 -5.83
C ALA A 66 0.31 5.88 -7.14
N VAL A 67 -1.03 5.80 -7.04
CA VAL A 67 -1.96 5.91 -8.17
C VAL A 67 -2.94 7.03 -7.88
N GLY A 68 -3.07 8.00 -8.78
CA GLY A 68 -3.83 9.20 -8.50
C GLY A 68 -3.75 10.23 -9.62
N TYR A 69 -4.04 11.48 -9.27
CA TYR A 69 -3.96 12.62 -10.19
C TYR A 69 -3.28 13.83 -9.54
N ILE A 70 -2.73 14.67 -10.41
CA ILE A 70 -2.19 16.00 -10.09
C ILE A 70 -3.02 17.01 -10.89
N GLY A 71 -3.79 17.85 -10.20
CA GLY A 71 -4.64 18.86 -10.81
C GLY A 71 -3.94 20.20 -10.97
N PHE A 72 -4.20 20.91 -12.07
CA PHE A 72 -3.67 22.26 -12.30
C PHE A 72 -4.23 23.31 -11.33
N ASN A 73 -5.28 22.97 -10.57
CA ASN A 73 -5.87 23.81 -9.53
C ASN A 73 -5.19 23.65 -8.15
N GLY A 74 -4.08 22.91 -8.07
CA GLY A 74 -3.38 22.63 -6.81
C GLY A 74 -3.97 21.46 -6.01
N GLU A 75 -5.05 20.83 -6.47
CA GLU A 75 -5.59 19.64 -5.84
C GLU A 75 -4.89 18.38 -6.34
N SER A 76 -4.65 17.43 -5.45
CA SER A 76 -4.09 16.13 -5.80
C SER A 76 -4.58 15.08 -4.84
N GLN A 77 -4.80 13.88 -5.37
CA GLN A 77 -5.20 12.74 -4.57
C GLN A 77 -4.51 11.50 -5.09
N PHE A 78 -3.93 10.75 -4.17
CA PHE A 78 -3.24 9.51 -4.45
C PHE A 78 -3.73 8.41 -3.52
N ASN A 79 -3.79 7.21 -4.05
CA ASN A 79 -3.99 5.99 -3.28
C ASN A 79 -2.73 5.13 -3.38
N ILE A 80 -2.47 4.34 -2.34
CA ILE A 80 -1.41 3.33 -2.36
C ILE A 80 -1.99 2.10 -3.07
N PRO A 81 -1.41 1.64 -4.20
CA PRO A 81 -1.85 0.45 -4.91
C PRO A 81 -1.51 -0.81 -4.11
N ILE A 82 -2.39 -1.11 -3.18
CA ILE A 82 -2.53 -2.39 -2.49
C ILE A 82 -3.83 -3.03 -2.93
N ARG A 83 -3.90 -4.38 -2.92
CA ARG A 83 -5.02 -5.13 -3.50
C ARG A 83 -5.22 -4.80 -5.01
N THR A 84 -4.12 -4.63 -5.72
CA THR A 84 -4.07 -4.28 -7.15
C THR A 84 -3.49 -5.44 -7.96
N LEU A 85 -4.08 -5.70 -9.13
CA LEU A 85 -3.58 -6.65 -10.13
C LEU A 85 -2.92 -5.87 -11.28
N VAL A 86 -1.72 -6.28 -11.67
CA VAL A 86 -1.02 -5.79 -12.86
C VAL A 86 -1.07 -6.88 -13.92
N ARG A 87 -1.60 -6.57 -15.10
CA ARG A 87 -1.61 -7.48 -16.24
C ARG A 87 -0.40 -7.22 -17.11
N GLU A 88 0.39 -8.26 -17.35
CA GLU A 88 1.46 -8.26 -18.32
C GLU A 88 1.25 -9.44 -19.27
N ASN A 89 0.90 -9.14 -20.52
CA ASN A 89 0.47 -10.14 -21.50
C ASN A 89 -0.70 -11.01 -20.96
N ASP A 90 -0.49 -12.32 -20.87
CA ASP A 90 -1.46 -13.29 -20.36
C ASP A 90 -1.25 -13.64 -18.88
N GLN A 91 -0.39 -12.90 -18.18
CA GLN A 91 -0.12 -13.07 -16.76
C GLN A 91 -0.74 -11.92 -15.93
N LEU A 92 -1.24 -12.29 -14.76
CA LEU A 92 -1.73 -11.35 -13.75
C LEU A 92 -0.83 -11.46 -12.52
N HIS A 93 -0.21 -10.35 -12.14
CA HIS A 93 0.67 -10.24 -10.99
C HIS A 93 -0.02 -9.43 -9.89
N TYR A 94 0.09 -9.89 -8.64
CA TYR A 94 -0.33 -9.15 -7.47
C TYR A 94 0.61 -9.45 -6.31
N HIS A 95 0.65 -8.53 -5.35
CA HIS A 95 1.49 -8.65 -4.17
C HIS A 95 0.64 -8.41 -2.93
N VAL A 96 1.05 -9.06 -1.83
CA VAL A 96 0.49 -8.91 -0.49
C VAL A 96 1.63 -8.87 0.51
N GLY A 97 1.38 -8.27 1.66
CA GLY A 97 2.37 -8.12 2.71
C GLY A 97 1.70 -7.82 4.04
N ALA A 98 2.50 -7.92 5.10
CA ALA A 98 2.11 -7.63 6.48
C ALA A 98 3.18 -6.77 7.15
N GLY A 99 2.78 -6.08 8.22
CA GLY A 99 3.68 -5.18 8.95
C GLY A 99 4.33 -5.93 10.10
N ILE A 100 5.65 -6.07 10.07
CA ILE A 100 6.37 -6.83 11.09
C ILE A 100 6.79 -5.93 12.25
N VAL A 101 6.44 -6.34 13.46
CA VAL A 101 6.84 -5.74 14.74
C VAL A 101 7.55 -6.77 15.62
N ALA A 102 8.06 -6.34 16.78
CA ALA A 102 8.90 -7.20 17.63
C ALA A 102 8.15 -8.41 18.21
N ASP A 103 6.83 -8.28 18.36
CA ASP A 103 5.89 -9.28 18.89
C ASP A 103 5.12 -10.03 17.80
N SER A 104 5.44 -9.81 16.52
CA SER A 104 4.83 -10.54 15.40
C SER A 104 5.14 -12.04 15.47
N ASP A 105 4.11 -12.87 15.28
CA ASP A 105 4.27 -14.31 15.02
C ASP A 105 4.36 -14.59 13.51
N PRO A 106 5.41 -15.27 13.02
CA PRO A 106 5.57 -15.51 11.59
C PRO A 106 4.41 -16.25 10.92
N GLY A 107 3.73 -17.15 11.63
CA GLY A 107 2.58 -17.89 11.12
C GLY A 107 1.36 -16.98 10.95
N GLU A 108 1.07 -16.16 11.97
CA GLU A 108 -0.04 -15.20 11.92
C GLU A 108 0.15 -14.15 10.82
N GLU A 109 1.37 -13.62 10.66
CA GLU A 109 1.68 -12.63 9.61
C GLU A 109 1.50 -13.23 8.20
N TYR A 110 1.90 -14.49 8.01
CA TYR A 110 1.68 -15.19 6.75
C TYR A 110 0.18 -15.36 6.46
N GLU A 111 -0.61 -15.80 7.44
CA GLU A 111 -2.07 -15.93 7.31
C GLU A 111 -2.74 -14.58 7.02
N GLU A 112 -2.27 -13.47 7.61
CA GLU A 112 -2.73 -12.13 7.27
C GLU A 112 -2.52 -11.79 5.78
N THR A 113 -1.37 -12.17 5.20
CA THR A 113 -1.14 -11.97 3.76
C THR A 113 -2.14 -12.75 2.91
N LEU A 114 -2.50 -13.98 3.31
CA LEU A 114 -3.50 -14.79 2.63
C LEU A 114 -4.91 -14.18 2.74
N HIS A 115 -5.27 -13.65 3.92
CA HIS A 115 -6.52 -12.91 4.11
C HIS A 115 -6.61 -11.68 3.20
N LYS A 116 -5.52 -10.91 3.07
CA LYS A 116 -5.45 -9.77 2.14
C LYS A 116 -5.55 -10.22 0.68
N ALA A 117 -4.98 -11.38 0.32
CA ALA A 117 -5.05 -11.96 -1.02
C ALA A 117 -6.44 -12.52 -1.38
N LYS A 118 -7.24 -12.93 -0.40
CA LYS A 118 -8.54 -13.60 -0.60
C LYS A 118 -9.47 -12.84 -1.54
N GLY A 119 -9.55 -11.52 -1.39
CA GLY A 119 -10.38 -10.66 -2.25
C GLY A 119 -9.94 -10.69 -3.72
N ILE A 120 -8.63 -10.64 -3.98
CA ILE A 120 -8.05 -10.74 -5.32
C ILE A 120 -8.33 -12.12 -5.93
N ARG A 121 -8.09 -13.20 -5.17
CA ARG A 121 -8.29 -14.58 -5.64
C ARG A 121 -9.76 -14.82 -6.06
N LEU A 122 -10.70 -14.39 -5.22
CA LEU A 122 -12.14 -14.48 -5.52
C LEU A 122 -12.52 -13.70 -6.79
N ALA A 123 -11.91 -12.53 -7.02
CA ALA A 123 -12.17 -11.74 -8.23
C ALA A 123 -11.66 -12.46 -9.49
N ILE A 124 -10.47 -13.08 -9.42
CA ILE A 124 -9.89 -13.86 -10.53
C ILE A 124 -10.74 -15.09 -10.86
N GLU A 125 -11.20 -15.83 -9.85
CA GLU A 125 -12.08 -17.00 -10.02
C GLU A 125 -13.36 -16.61 -10.78
N ARG A 126 -14.00 -15.51 -10.38
CA ARG A 126 -15.21 -15.00 -11.05
C ARG A 126 -14.94 -14.48 -12.45
N PHE A 127 -13.75 -13.94 -12.71
CA PHE A 127 -13.35 -13.49 -14.04
C PHE A 127 -13.13 -14.68 -14.99
N ARG A 128 -12.51 -15.76 -14.52
CA ARG A 128 -12.26 -16.98 -15.31
C ARG A 128 -13.51 -17.85 -15.54
N ALA A 129 -14.52 -17.72 -14.70
CA ALA A 129 -15.80 -18.41 -14.85
C ALA A 129 -16.73 -17.77 -15.90
N LYS A 130 -16.30 -16.67 -16.53
CA LYS A 130 -16.97 -16.01 -17.65
C LYS A 130 -16.24 -16.34 -18.95
#